data_AF-A0A380RFC4-F1
#
_entry.id   AF-A0A380RFC4-F1
#
_cell.length_a   1.000
_cell.length_b   1.000
_cell.length_c   1.000
_cell.angle_alpha   90.00
_cell.angle_beta   90.00
_cell.angle_gamma   90.00
#
_symmetry.space_group_name_H-M   'P 1'
#
loop_
_entity.id
_entity.type
_entity.pdbx_description
1 polymer ?
#
loop_
_entity_poly.entity_id
_entity_poly.type
_entity_poly.pdbx_seq_one_letter_code
_entity_poly.pdbx_strand_id
1 'polypeptide(L)'
;MASGGFHGGSTHSGGFHSSGGGGSRGGGSGGYDYYGGSSEEGLMMAGLIVLAITLYVFSHIQKGTIPGINLPTFSIYVITGFAFIPSIKAHKRFSALERVRLKYIVHSDRIIGTEFISPVRRGTKETWVGKEDKNYRISFREERFGDKNLTRVKEFMSKRPVIFLLWPKVFLIISFILFLSSPFIVSGVKYSLVPKPISVKRIDEIVYYVSFIPAGLAFLCPILSSIFVKIRENLLYTCAFKIVDENEKELAAEMH
;
A
#
# COMPACT_ATOMS: atom_id res chain seq x y z
N MET A 1 44.72 -35.20 60.31
CA MET A 1 44.35 -33.83 60.73
C MET A 1 42.99 -33.51 60.14
N ALA A 2 42.11 -32.98 60.98
CA ALA A 2 40.69 -32.76 60.75
C ALA A 2 40.39 -31.39 60.13
N SER A 3 39.08 -31.13 59.99
CA SER A 3 38.38 -29.89 59.57
C SER A 3 38.27 -29.71 58.04
N GLY A 4 37.10 -29.55 57.42
CA GLY A 4 35.80 -29.07 57.90
C GLY A 4 35.76 -27.55 57.81
N GLY A 5 34.85 -26.99 56.99
CA GLY A 5 34.76 -25.54 56.82
C GLY A 5 33.61 -25.10 55.91
N PHE A 6 32.40 -25.13 56.47
CA PHE A 6 31.26 -24.31 56.03
C PHE A 6 31.53 -22.82 56.33
N HIS A 7 31.14 -21.94 55.42
CA HIS A 7 30.61 -20.59 55.71
C HIS A 7 29.27 -20.54 54.97
N GLY A 8 28.09 -20.35 55.58
CA GLY A 8 27.69 -19.25 56.48
C GLY A 8 27.52 -17.99 55.63
N GLY A 9 26.34 -17.50 55.22
CA GLY A 9 25.03 -17.50 55.86
C GLY A 9 24.75 -16.06 56.34
N SER A 10 23.92 -15.30 55.60
CA SER A 10 23.14 -14.19 56.15
C SER A 10 21.99 -13.80 55.22
N THR A 11 20.81 -14.27 55.61
CA THR A 11 19.50 -13.68 55.39
C THR A 11 19.43 -12.28 56.00
N HIS A 12 18.88 -11.30 55.28
CA HIS A 12 17.95 -10.35 55.88
C HIS A 12 16.88 -9.88 54.88
N SER A 13 15.66 -10.08 55.36
CA SER A 13 14.33 -9.66 54.97
C SER A 13 14.11 -8.15 54.80
N GLY A 14 13.16 -7.82 53.92
CA GLY A 14 12.13 -6.81 54.23
C GLY A 14 12.03 -5.63 53.26
N GLY A 15 10.88 -5.52 52.57
CA GLY A 15 10.48 -4.28 51.91
C GLY A 15 9.56 -4.46 50.71
N PHE A 16 8.30 -4.81 50.95
CA PHE A 16 7.22 -4.48 50.02
C PHE A 16 7.11 -2.96 49.90
N HIS A 17 6.97 -2.42 48.68
CA HIS A 17 5.93 -1.47 48.29
C HIS A 17 5.91 -1.26 46.77
N SER A 18 4.70 -1.32 46.23
CA SER A 18 4.31 -1.08 44.84
C SER A 18 4.46 0.39 44.45
N SER A 19 4.96 0.66 43.25
CA SER A 19 4.38 1.61 42.29
C SER A 19 5.29 1.77 41.07
N GLY A 20 4.71 1.77 39.87
CA GLY A 20 5.40 2.16 38.65
C GLY A 20 5.25 1.16 37.51
N GLY A 21 4.17 1.32 36.75
CA GLY A 21 4.02 0.66 35.46
C GLY A 21 5.19 0.99 34.54
N GLY A 22 5.74 -0.06 33.94
CA GLY A 22 6.77 0.04 32.92
C GLY A 22 6.58 -1.14 31.98
N GLY A 23 5.88 -0.89 30.87
CA GLY A 23 5.63 -1.88 29.83
C GLY A 23 6.93 -2.51 29.39
N SER A 24 7.05 -3.81 29.66
CA SER A 24 8.13 -4.64 29.12
C SER A 24 8.02 -4.63 27.60
N ARG A 25 8.90 -3.86 26.97
CA ARG A 25 9.32 -4.02 25.59
C ARG A 25 10.00 -5.39 25.48
N GLY A 26 9.19 -6.43 25.28
CA GLY A 26 9.63 -7.74 24.84
C GLY A 26 9.85 -7.70 23.33
N GLY A 27 11.12 -7.61 22.92
CA GLY A 27 11.54 -7.72 21.54
C GLY A 27 11.13 -9.06 20.94
N GLY A 28 10.49 -8.97 19.77
CA GLY A 28 10.28 -10.09 18.85
C GLY A 28 10.90 -9.72 17.52
N SER A 29 12.24 -9.72 17.49
CA SER A 29 13.02 -9.85 16.27
C SER A 29 12.68 -11.21 15.65
N GLY A 30 12.28 -11.21 14.38
CA GLY A 30 11.76 -12.41 13.71
C GLY A 30 11.67 -12.23 12.21
N GLY A 31 12.84 -12.03 11.58
CA GLY A 31 13.19 -12.61 10.28
C GLY A 31 12.39 -12.15 9.07
N TYR A 32 12.72 -10.96 8.56
CA TYR A 32 12.62 -10.69 7.13
C TYR A 32 13.89 -11.21 6.46
N ASP A 33 14.03 -12.54 6.34
CA ASP A 33 15.03 -13.12 5.44
C ASP A 33 14.36 -13.36 4.08
N TYR A 34 14.16 -12.25 3.36
CA TYR A 34 14.22 -12.34 1.90
C TYR A 34 15.71 -12.41 1.57
N TYR A 35 16.13 -13.52 0.99
CA TYR A 35 17.44 -13.72 0.40
C TYR A 35 18.02 -12.43 -0.21
N GLY A 36 19.08 -11.92 0.42
CA GLY A 36 20.32 -11.49 -0.23
C GLY A 36 20.35 -10.16 -0.99
N GLY A 37 20.74 -9.08 -0.28
CA GLY A 37 21.58 -7.99 -0.81
C GLY A 37 20.94 -6.97 -1.79
N SER A 38 21.21 -5.69 -1.57
CA SER A 38 20.96 -4.53 -2.48
C SER A 38 19.62 -3.77 -2.43
N SER A 39 18.69 -4.00 -1.49
CA SER A 39 17.38 -3.34 -1.58
C SER A 39 17.38 -1.82 -1.36
N GLU A 40 18.27 -1.28 -0.53
CA GLU A 40 18.38 0.18 -0.33
C GLU A 40 19.19 0.86 -1.43
N GLU A 41 20.29 0.24 -1.88
CA GLU A 41 21.08 0.74 -3.01
C GLU A 41 20.29 0.69 -4.33
N GLY A 42 19.50 -0.37 -4.55
CA GLY A 42 18.62 -0.50 -5.71
C GLY A 42 17.50 0.54 -5.73
N LEU A 43 16.96 0.89 -4.56
CA LEU A 43 15.99 1.98 -4.42
C LEU A 43 16.64 3.36 -4.63
N MET A 44 17.86 3.57 -4.12
CA MET A 44 18.62 4.80 -4.36
C MET A 44 19.02 4.95 -5.83
N MET A 45 19.51 3.90 -6.48
CA MET A 45 19.84 3.88 -7.90
C MET A 45 18.60 4.11 -8.77
N ALA A 46 17.48 3.45 -8.47
CA ALA A 46 16.23 3.71 -9.18
C ALA A 46 15.77 5.17 -8.98
N GLY A 47 15.91 5.71 -7.77
CA GLY A 47 15.62 7.11 -7.48
C GLY A 47 16.50 8.09 -8.26
N LEU A 48 17.81 7.82 -8.35
CA LEU A 48 18.75 8.61 -9.14
C LEU A 48 18.48 8.54 -10.64
N ILE A 49 18.13 7.36 -11.16
CA ILE A 49 17.74 7.18 -12.57
C ILE A 49 16.47 7.98 -12.87
N VAL A 50 15.45 7.88 -12.02
CA VAL A 50 14.20 8.65 -12.17
C VAL A 50 14.48 10.15 -12.10
N LEU A 51 15.34 10.59 -11.17
CA LEU A 51 15.76 11.99 -11.06
C LEU A 51 16.50 12.46 -12.33
N ALA A 52 17.45 11.68 -12.83
CA ALA A 52 18.21 11.99 -14.04
C ALA A 52 17.29 12.08 -15.27
N ILE A 53 16.34 11.15 -15.43
CA ILE A 53 15.33 11.20 -16.49
C ILE A 53 14.45 12.43 -16.34
N THR A 54 14.02 12.75 -15.11
CA THR A 54 13.21 13.94 -14.83
C THR A 54 13.95 15.22 -15.18
N LEU A 55 15.22 15.35 -14.81
CA LEU A 55 16.08 16.50 -15.12
C LEU A 55 16.36 16.60 -16.62
N TYR A 56 16.60 15.47 -17.30
CA TYR A 56 16.80 15.42 -18.74
C TYR A 56 15.55 15.93 -19.48
N VAL A 57 14.38 15.37 -19.15
CA VAL A 57 13.09 15.79 -19.70
C VAL A 57 12.82 17.27 -19.40
N PHE A 58 13.10 17.73 -18.18
CA PHE A 58 12.97 19.14 -17.78
C PHE A 58 13.83 20.08 -18.63
N SER A 59 15.08 19.71 -18.92
CA SER A 59 15.97 20.51 -19.79
C SER A 59 15.43 20.64 -21.22
N HIS A 60 14.78 19.57 -21.73
CA HIS A 60 14.17 19.54 -23.05
C HIS A 60 12.85 20.33 -23.10
N ILE A 61 12.11 20.36 -21.99
CA ILE A 61 10.89 21.18 -21.83
C ILE A 61 11.24 22.66 -21.80
N GLN A 62 12.28 23.06 -21.09
CA GLN A 62 12.73 24.47 -21.06
C GLN A 62 13.12 24.98 -22.46
N LYS A 63 13.66 24.10 -23.30
CA LYS A 63 13.98 24.39 -24.70
C LYS A 63 12.77 24.32 -25.64
N GLY A 64 11.58 23.95 -25.13
CA GLY A 64 10.36 23.79 -25.93
C GLY A 64 10.43 22.64 -26.95
N THR A 65 11.36 21.70 -26.77
CA THR A 65 11.66 20.67 -27.78
C THR A 65 10.65 19.52 -27.81
N ILE A 66 9.84 19.35 -26.78
CA ILE A 66 8.85 18.27 -26.69
C ILE A 66 7.45 18.84 -26.94
N PRO A 67 6.81 18.54 -28.10
CA PRO A 67 5.45 18.96 -28.36
C PRO A 67 4.51 18.45 -27.27
N GLY A 68 3.60 19.30 -26.80
CA GLY A 68 2.58 18.90 -25.82
C GLY A 68 3.06 18.70 -24.39
N ILE A 69 4.34 18.92 -24.09
CA ILE A 69 4.86 18.97 -22.72
C ILE A 69 5.51 20.33 -22.51
N ASN A 70 4.76 21.23 -21.87
CA ASN A 70 5.24 22.52 -21.41
C ASN A 70 5.42 22.48 -19.89
N LEU A 71 6.01 23.53 -19.32
CA LEU A 71 6.28 23.58 -17.89
C LEU A 71 5.01 23.38 -17.03
N PRO A 72 3.85 24.02 -17.34
CA PRO A 72 2.58 23.72 -16.67
C PRO A 72 2.14 22.25 -16.74
N THR A 73 2.08 21.65 -17.92
CA THR A 73 1.60 20.27 -18.07
C THR A 73 2.56 19.27 -17.44
N PHE A 74 3.87 19.50 -17.54
CA PHE A 74 4.87 18.71 -16.85
C PHE A 74 4.72 18.77 -15.34
N SER A 75 4.46 19.96 -14.78
CA SER A 75 4.22 20.12 -13.34
C SER A 75 3.02 19.30 -12.88
N ILE A 76 1.96 19.22 -13.69
CA ILE A 76 0.79 18.37 -13.42
C ILE A 76 1.20 16.89 -13.37
N TYR A 77 2.03 16.41 -14.31
CA TYR A 77 2.51 15.02 -14.29
C TYR A 77 3.39 14.72 -13.08
N VAL A 78 4.25 15.65 -12.67
CA VAL A 78 5.07 15.51 -11.46
C VAL A 78 4.17 15.40 -10.22
N ILE A 79 3.22 16.32 -10.06
CA ILE A 79 2.23 16.30 -8.97
C ILE A 79 1.42 15.00 -8.99
N THR A 80 1.02 14.53 -10.18
CA THR A 80 0.32 13.26 -10.38
C THR A 80 1.13 12.09 -9.84
N GLY A 81 2.43 12.05 -10.14
CA GLY A 81 3.34 11.02 -9.60
C GLY A 81 3.38 11.00 -8.07
N PHE A 82 3.50 12.18 -7.44
CA PHE A 82 3.45 12.29 -5.98
C PHE A 82 2.09 11.88 -5.39
N ALA A 83 0.99 12.21 -6.08
CA ALA A 83 -0.37 11.86 -5.66
C ALA A 83 -0.62 10.34 -5.62
N PHE A 84 0.18 9.53 -6.32
CA PHE A 84 0.10 8.07 -6.23
C PHE A 84 0.75 7.48 -4.96
N ILE A 85 1.62 8.21 -4.25
CA ILE A 85 2.37 7.68 -3.09
C ILE A 85 1.45 7.05 -2.03
N PRO A 86 0.36 7.70 -1.58
CA PRO A 86 -0.55 7.11 -0.59
C PRO A 86 -1.20 5.82 -1.09
N SER A 87 -1.62 5.80 -2.36
CA SER A 87 -2.23 4.63 -2.99
C SER A 87 -1.25 3.44 -3.10
N ILE A 88 0.01 3.71 -3.43
CA ILE A 88 1.06 2.67 -3.53
C ILE A 88 1.42 2.14 -2.14
N LYS A 89 1.57 3.01 -1.13
CA LYS A 89 1.79 2.59 0.27
C LYS A 89 0.64 1.71 0.76
N ALA A 90 -0.60 2.10 0.47
CA ALA A 90 -1.76 1.31 0.80
C ALA A 90 -1.77 -0.05 0.08
N HIS A 91 -1.33 -0.10 -1.18
CA HIS A 91 -1.26 -1.33 -1.95
C HIS A 91 -0.35 -2.40 -1.34
N LYS A 92 0.79 -2.02 -0.74
CA LYS A 92 1.70 -2.98 -0.08
C LYS A 92 0.99 -3.82 0.99
N ARG A 93 0.05 -3.23 1.72
CA ARG A 93 -0.78 -3.92 2.73
C ARG A 93 -1.69 -5.00 2.12
N PHE A 94 -2.06 -4.84 0.84
CA PHE A 94 -2.89 -5.80 0.11
C PHE A 94 -2.09 -6.85 -0.67
N SER A 95 -0.77 -6.82 -0.64
CA SER A 95 0.06 -7.83 -1.33
C SER A 95 -0.19 -9.26 -0.81
N ALA A 96 -0.58 -9.41 0.46
CA ALA A 96 -0.99 -10.70 1.02
C ALA A 96 -2.23 -11.28 0.32
N LEU A 97 -3.18 -10.45 -0.13
CA LEU A 97 -4.36 -10.91 -0.87
C LEU A 97 -4.01 -11.46 -2.26
N GLU A 98 -2.96 -10.90 -2.89
CA GLU A 98 -2.44 -11.40 -4.16
C GLU A 98 -1.87 -12.81 -4.01
N ARG A 99 -1.10 -13.04 -2.94
CA ARG A 99 -0.52 -14.34 -2.62
C ARG A 99 -1.59 -15.38 -2.28
N VAL A 100 -2.60 -15.00 -1.49
CA VAL A 100 -3.78 -15.82 -1.20
C VAL A 100 -4.50 -16.25 -2.50
N ARG A 101 -4.63 -15.35 -3.48
CA ARG A 101 -5.25 -15.64 -4.78
C ARG A 101 -4.40 -16.60 -5.61
N LEU A 102 -3.10 -16.34 -5.73
CA LEU A 102 -2.18 -17.11 -6.59
C LEU A 102 -1.84 -18.50 -6.02
N LYS A 103 -2.50 -18.93 -4.94
CA LYS A 103 -2.28 -20.20 -4.23
C LYS A 103 -0.86 -20.36 -3.67
N TYR A 104 -0.04 -19.31 -3.65
CA TYR A 104 1.20 -19.27 -2.90
C TYR A 104 0.89 -18.90 -1.45
N ILE A 105 0.46 -19.88 -0.67
CA ILE A 105 0.21 -19.68 0.75
C ILE A 105 1.51 -19.96 1.47
N VAL A 106 2.19 -18.91 1.90
CA VAL A 106 3.14 -19.06 3.00
C VAL A 106 2.29 -18.96 4.27
N HIS A 107 2.30 -19.98 5.14
CA HIS A 107 1.57 -20.01 6.42
C HIS A 107 1.95 -18.87 7.38
N SER A 108 2.82 -17.94 6.99
CA SER A 108 3.17 -16.71 7.69
C SER A 108 2.32 -15.49 7.28
N ASP A 109 1.50 -15.58 6.23
CA ASP A 109 0.79 -14.41 5.71
C ASP A 109 -0.35 -13.94 6.63
N ARG A 110 -0.46 -12.62 6.77
CA ARG A 110 -1.52 -11.94 7.51
C ARG A 110 -1.96 -10.71 6.72
N ILE A 111 -3.26 -10.41 6.79
CA ILE A 111 -3.81 -9.17 6.24
C ILE A 111 -4.01 -8.22 7.41
N ILE A 112 -3.48 -7.01 7.28
CA ILE A 112 -3.61 -5.95 8.29
C ILE A 112 -4.18 -4.71 7.63
N GLY A 113 -5.33 -4.25 8.12
CA GLY A 113 -6.01 -3.05 7.65
C GLY A 113 -5.27 -1.76 8.00
N THR A 114 -4.50 -1.74 9.10
CA THR A 114 -3.86 -0.53 9.65
C THR A 114 -2.53 -0.80 10.35
N GLU A 115 -1.62 0.16 10.33
CA GLU A 115 -0.36 0.06 11.09
C GLU A 115 -0.58 0.10 12.61
N PHE A 116 -1.67 0.72 13.06
CA PHE A 116 -2.04 0.82 14.47
C PHE A 116 -3.01 -0.29 14.87
N ILE A 117 -2.75 -0.89 16.04
CA ILE A 117 -3.62 -1.89 16.66
C ILE A 117 -4.67 -1.13 17.48
N SER A 118 -5.96 -1.38 17.20
CA SER A 118 -7.05 -0.79 17.99
C SER A 118 -6.96 -1.24 19.46
N PRO A 119 -7.07 -0.33 20.44
CA PRO A 119 -7.14 -0.70 21.86
C PRO A 119 -8.45 -1.42 22.18
N VAL A 120 -9.54 -1.07 21.48
CA VAL A 120 -10.86 -1.71 21.61
C VAL A 120 -11.08 -2.63 20.41
N ARG A 121 -10.99 -3.94 20.64
CA ARG A 121 -11.09 -4.96 19.59
C ARG A 121 -11.99 -6.14 19.99
N ARG A 122 -12.50 -6.83 18.98
CA ARG A 122 -13.23 -8.11 19.05
C ARG A 122 -12.38 -9.19 18.38
N GLY A 123 -12.44 -10.44 18.85
CA GLY A 123 -11.62 -11.55 18.37
C GLY A 123 -10.31 -11.78 19.13
N THR A 124 -9.48 -12.70 18.61
CA THR A 124 -8.24 -13.17 19.22
C THR A 124 -7.06 -12.23 18.92
N LYS A 125 -5.89 -12.48 19.55
CA LYS A 125 -4.65 -11.74 19.23
C LYS A 125 -4.27 -11.86 17.74
N GLU A 126 -4.59 -12.99 17.13
CA GLU A 126 -4.23 -13.33 15.76
C GLU A 126 -5.27 -12.89 14.74
N THR A 127 -6.56 -12.91 15.10
CA THR A 127 -7.65 -12.50 14.21
C THR A 127 -8.60 -11.55 14.96
N TRP A 128 -8.63 -10.28 14.57
CA TRP A 128 -9.42 -9.26 15.28
C TRP A 128 -9.95 -8.15 14.37
N VAL A 129 -10.98 -7.46 14.87
CA VAL A 129 -11.52 -6.22 14.30
C VAL A 129 -11.68 -5.16 15.37
N GLY A 130 -11.38 -3.90 15.04
CA GLY A 130 -11.66 -2.74 15.89
C GLY A 130 -13.18 -2.54 16.00
N LYS A 131 -13.67 -2.15 17.19
CA LYS A 131 -15.11 -1.86 17.37
C LYS A 131 -15.48 -0.47 16.89
N GLU A 132 -14.62 0.51 17.19
CA GLU A 132 -14.86 1.94 16.92
C GLU A 132 -14.08 2.42 15.69
N ASP A 133 -13.00 1.72 15.36
CA ASP A 133 -12.16 2.00 14.19
C ASP A 133 -12.26 0.88 13.16
N LYS A 134 -12.14 1.21 11.86
CA LYS A 134 -12.11 0.25 10.75
C LYS A 134 -10.79 -0.54 10.65
N ASN A 135 -10.18 -0.82 11.79
CA ASN A 135 -8.93 -1.54 11.94
C ASN A 135 -9.22 -3.05 11.95
N TYR A 136 -8.39 -3.86 11.31
CA TYR A 136 -8.58 -5.31 11.31
C TYR A 136 -7.29 -6.07 11.09
N ARG A 137 -7.27 -7.32 11.55
CA ARG A 137 -6.25 -8.31 11.30
C ARG A 137 -6.91 -9.65 10.98
N ILE A 138 -6.49 -10.26 9.87
CA ILE A 138 -6.83 -11.65 9.52
C ILE A 138 -5.52 -12.42 9.43
N SER A 139 -5.32 -13.41 10.31
CA SER A 139 -4.16 -14.29 10.27
C SER A 139 -4.54 -15.63 9.66
N PHE A 140 -3.66 -16.17 8.80
CA PHE A 140 -3.78 -17.52 8.25
C PHE A 140 -2.92 -18.54 9.02
N ARG A 141 -2.14 -18.09 10.01
CA ARG A 141 -1.25 -18.94 10.83
C ARG A 141 -1.94 -19.56 12.05
N GLU A 142 -3.13 -19.09 12.39
CA GLU A 142 -3.82 -19.53 13.60
C GLU A 142 -4.14 -21.03 13.50
N GLU A 143 -3.58 -21.86 14.38
CA GLU A 143 -3.69 -23.33 14.32
C GLU A 143 -5.15 -23.82 14.27
N ARG A 144 -6.04 -23.10 14.95
CA ARG A 144 -7.46 -23.45 15.07
C ARG A 144 -8.34 -22.94 13.93
N PHE A 145 -8.04 -21.76 13.38
CA PHE A 145 -8.93 -21.07 12.43
C PHE A 145 -8.25 -20.63 11.14
N GLY A 146 -6.94 -20.80 10.99
CA GLY A 146 -6.12 -20.26 9.88
C GLY A 146 -6.60 -20.72 8.51
N ASP A 147 -6.84 -22.02 8.34
CA ASP A 147 -7.33 -22.60 7.09
C ASP A 147 -8.79 -22.19 6.78
N LYS A 148 -9.64 -22.09 7.81
CA LYS A 148 -11.01 -21.60 7.67
C LYS A 148 -11.03 -20.12 7.26
N ASN A 149 -10.23 -19.29 7.92
CA ASN A 149 -10.05 -17.88 7.61
C ASN A 149 -9.59 -17.70 6.15
N LEU A 150 -8.61 -18.50 5.72
CA LEU A 150 -8.12 -18.50 4.35
C LEU A 150 -9.20 -18.85 3.33
N THR A 151 -9.97 -19.91 3.60
CA THR A 151 -11.06 -20.35 2.74
C THR A 151 -12.14 -19.28 2.61
N ARG A 152 -12.56 -18.69 3.73
CA ARG A 152 -13.53 -17.58 3.77
C ARG A 152 -13.05 -16.35 3.01
N VAL A 153 -11.78 -15.96 3.15
CA VAL A 153 -11.19 -14.85 2.39
C VAL A 153 -11.18 -15.16 0.89
N LYS A 154 -10.82 -16.38 0.49
CA LYS A 154 -10.85 -16.80 -0.92
C LYS A 154 -12.26 -16.76 -1.51
N GLU A 155 -13.26 -17.26 -0.78
CA GLU A 155 -14.66 -17.19 -1.21
C GLU A 155 -15.17 -15.75 -1.29
N PHE A 156 -14.78 -14.89 -0.35
CA PHE A 156 -15.14 -13.48 -0.40
C PHE A 156 -14.54 -12.80 -1.63
N MET A 157 -13.29 -13.11 -1.94
CA MET A 157 -12.58 -12.60 -3.12
C MET A 157 -13.17 -13.10 -4.44
N SER A 158 -13.55 -14.39 -4.53
CA SER A 158 -14.12 -14.96 -5.76
C SER A 158 -15.49 -14.36 -6.09
N LYS A 159 -16.30 -14.04 -5.07
CA LYS A 159 -17.60 -13.37 -5.21
C LYS A 159 -17.48 -11.89 -5.57
N ARG A 160 -16.30 -11.27 -5.43
CA ARG A 160 -16.08 -9.82 -5.67
C ARG A 160 -14.84 -9.55 -6.54
N PRO A 161 -14.85 -9.92 -7.83
CA PRO A 161 -13.71 -9.76 -8.74
C PRO A 161 -13.31 -8.29 -8.97
N VAL A 162 -14.26 -7.36 -8.79
CA VAL A 162 -14.07 -5.91 -8.91
C VAL A 162 -12.97 -5.38 -7.98
N ILE A 163 -12.73 -6.03 -6.84
CA ILE A 163 -11.64 -5.69 -5.91
C ILE A 163 -10.27 -5.75 -6.61
N PHE A 164 -10.13 -6.61 -7.64
CA PHE A 164 -8.88 -6.85 -8.34
C PHE A 164 -8.72 -6.09 -9.65
N LEU A 165 -9.81 -5.63 -10.28
CA LEU A 165 -9.70 -4.87 -11.53
C LEU A 165 -9.14 -3.46 -11.31
N LEU A 166 -9.11 -2.99 -10.06
CA LEU A 166 -8.86 -1.59 -9.69
C LEU A 166 -7.59 -1.46 -8.87
N TRP A 167 -6.50 -2.05 -9.37
CA TRP A 167 -5.20 -1.97 -8.70
C TRP A 167 -4.58 -0.60 -8.90
N PRO A 168 -3.96 -0.01 -7.85
CA PRO A 168 -3.22 1.25 -8.00
C PRO A 168 -2.19 1.21 -9.12
N LYS A 169 -1.57 0.05 -9.36
CA LYS A 169 -0.65 -0.18 -10.50
C LYS A 169 -1.31 0.04 -11.86
N VAL A 170 -2.57 -0.35 -12.03
CA VAL A 170 -3.31 -0.16 -13.30
C VAL A 170 -3.50 1.32 -13.57
N PHE A 171 -3.94 2.09 -12.57
CA PHE A 171 -4.07 3.55 -12.68
C PHE A 171 -2.73 4.25 -12.93
N LEU A 172 -1.65 3.76 -12.31
CA LEU A 172 -0.30 4.26 -12.56
C LEU A 172 0.14 4.00 -14.01
N ILE A 173 -0.10 2.80 -14.53
CA ILE A 173 0.20 2.43 -15.92
C ILE A 173 -0.61 3.30 -16.89
N ILE A 174 -1.90 3.49 -16.64
CA ILE A 174 -2.76 4.37 -17.47
C ILE A 174 -2.20 5.81 -17.46
N SER A 175 -1.87 6.34 -16.27
CA SER A 175 -1.28 7.68 -16.12
C SER A 175 0.05 7.81 -16.90
N PHE A 176 0.89 6.77 -16.86
CA PHE A 176 2.15 6.74 -17.60
C PHE A 176 1.95 6.67 -19.12
N ILE A 177 0.98 5.89 -19.61
CA ILE A 177 0.60 5.83 -21.02
C ILE A 177 0.08 7.20 -21.48
N LEU A 178 -0.71 7.90 -20.66
CA LEU A 178 -1.18 9.26 -20.96
C LEU A 178 -0.03 10.26 -21.07
N PHE A 179 0.97 10.18 -20.19
CA PHE A 179 2.20 10.97 -20.30
C PHE A 179 2.95 10.70 -21.61
N LEU A 180 3.20 9.43 -21.94
CA LEU A 180 3.93 9.06 -23.16
C LEU A 180 3.18 9.38 -24.45
N SER A 181 1.84 9.32 -24.43
CA SER A 181 1.01 9.63 -25.60
C SER A 181 0.80 11.13 -25.83
N SER A 182 1.03 11.97 -24.81
CA SER A 182 0.82 13.42 -24.87
C SER A 182 1.49 14.10 -26.08
N PRO A 183 2.78 13.82 -26.41
CA PRO A 183 3.42 14.42 -27.57
C PRO A 183 2.81 14.00 -28.91
N PHE A 184 2.35 12.75 -29.00
CA PHE A 184 1.73 12.22 -30.22
C PHE A 184 0.34 12.82 -30.44
N ILE A 185 -0.47 12.95 -29.39
CA ILE A 185 -1.79 13.58 -29.43
C ILE A 185 -1.66 15.03 -29.89
N VAL A 186 -0.76 15.79 -29.26
CA VAL A 186 -0.57 17.20 -29.57
C VAL A 186 0.00 17.41 -30.97
N SER A 187 0.98 16.60 -31.38
CA SER A 187 1.51 16.65 -32.74
C SER A 187 0.44 16.30 -33.77
N GLY A 188 -0.36 15.25 -33.52
CA GLY A 188 -1.46 14.86 -34.39
C GLY A 188 -2.50 15.96 -34.59
N VAL A 189 -2.86 16.67 -33.51
CA VAL A 189 -3.75 17.84 -33.61
C VAL A 189 -3.09 18.95 -34.42
N LYS A 190 -1.81 19.28 -34.16
CA LYS A 190 -1.09 20.30 -34.93
C LYS A 190 -1.07 19.98 -36.42
N TYR A 191 -0.68 18.77 -36.80
CA TYR A 191 -0.66 18.33 -38.21
C TYR A 191 -2.04 18.40 -38.87
N SER A 192 -3.11 18.12 -38.13
CA SER A 192 -4.49 18.19 -38.63
C SER A 192 -5.00 19.63 -38.84
N LEU A 193 -4.38 20.61 -38.19
CA LEU A 193 -4.78 22.03 -38.24
C LEU A 193 -3.96 22.86 -39.23
N VAL A 194 -2.70 22.50 -39.48
CA VAL A 194 -1.80 23.18 -40.43
C VAL A 194 -2.39 23.39 -41.84
N PRO A 195 -3.09 22.44 -42.47
CA PRO A 195 -3.63 22.66 -43.82
C PRO A 195 -4.87 23.56 -43.86
N LYS A 196 -5.42 23.97 -42.72
CA LYS A 196 -6.62 24.83 -42.64
C LYS A 196 -6.21 26.31 -42.71
N PRO A 197 -7.07 27.20 -43.24
CA PRO A 197 -6.82 28.64 -43.29
C PRO A 197 -7.01 29.29 -41.90
N ILE A 198 -6.24 28.81 -40.92
CA ILE A 198 -6.25 29.24 -39.52
C ILE A 198 -4.92 29.94 -39.26
N SER A 199 -4.94 31.05 -38.52
CA SER A 199 -3.69 31.73 -38.15
C SER A 199 -2.82 30.83 -37.28
N VAL A 200 -1.51 30.89 -37.48
CA VAL A 200 -0.52 30.11 -36.71
C VAL A 200 -0.71 30.33 -35.20
N LYS A 201 -0.95 31.58 -34.77
CA LYS A 201 -1.24 31.94 -33.38
C LYS A 201 -2.43 31.16 -32.80
N ARG A 202 -3.50 30.98 -33.58
CA ARG A 202 -4.69 30.25 -33.14
C ARG A 202 -4.47 28.74 -33.12
N ILE A 203 -3.62 28.21 -34.00
CA ILE A 203 -3.18 26.81 -33.94
C ILE A 203 -2.39 26.55 -32.66
N ASP A 204 -1.46 27.44 -32.31
CA ASP A 204 -0.65 27.32 -31.10
C ASP A 204 -1.50 27.41 -29.82
N GLU A 205 -2.51 28.28 -29.78
CA GLU A 205 -3.50 28.33 -28.68
C GLU A 205 -4.28 27.01 -28.54
N ILE A 206 -4.79 26.44 -29.64
CA ILE A 206 -5.51 25.16 -29.60
C ILE A 206 -4.59 24.04 -29.12
N VAL A 207 -3.38 23.97 -29.66
CA VAL A 207 -2.34 23.00 -29.26
C VAL A 207 -2.01 23.13 -27.78
N TYR A 208 -1.93 24.36 -27.25
CA TYR A 208 -1.74 24.62 -25.84
C TYR A 208 -2.87 24.02 -24.99
N TYR A 209 -4.14 24.28 -25.30
CA TYR A 209 -5.26 23.70 -24.55
C TYR A 209 -5.33 22.17 -24.64
N VAL A 210 -5.09 21.61 -25.82
CA VAL A 210 -5.08 20.15 -26.02
C VAL A 210 -4.00 19.48 -25.18
N SER A 211 -2.87 20.15 -24.94
CA SER A 211 -1.80 19.60 -24.08
C SER A 211 -2.22 19.34 -22.63
N PHE A 212 -3.27 20.02 -22.13
CA PHE A 212 -3.78 19.79 -20.77
C PHE A 212 -4.70 18.58 -20.65
N ILE A 213 -5.27 18.08 -21.75
CA ILE A 213 -6.24 16.98 -21.69
C ILE A 213 -5.57 15.69 -21.15
N PRO A 214 -4.45 15.20 -21.71
CA PRO A 214 -3.80 14.01 -21.20
C PRO A 214 -3.26 14.20 -19.77
N ALA A 215 -2.74 15.40 -19.46
CA ALA A 215 -2.25 15.73 -18.13
C ALA A 215 -3.36 15.73 -17.07
N GLY A 216 -4.53 16.30 -17.40
CA GLY A 216 -5.71 16.29 -16.54
C GLY A 216 -6.24 14.87 -16.31
N LEU A 217 -6.34 14.06 -17.36
CA LEU A 217 -6.75 12.65 -17.25
C LEU A 217 -5.76 11.84 -16.40
N ALA A 218 -4.45 12.09 -16.57
CA ALA A 218 -3.41 11.46 -15.77
C ALA A 218 -3.55 11.83 -14.28
N PHE A 219 -3.88 13.10 -13.98
CA PHE A 219 -4.12 13.58 -12.61
C PHE A 219 -5.39 13.01 -11.96
N LEU A 220 -6.41 12.64 -12.74
CA LEU A 220 -7.59 11.95 -12.21
C LEU A 220 -7.29 10.51 -11.76
N CYS A 221 -6.28 9.85 -12.35
CA CYS A 221 -5.91 8.47 -12.03
C CYS A 221 -5.54 8.25 -10.55
N PRO A 222 -4.67 9.06 -9.89
CA PRO A 222 -4.37 8.88 -8.46
C PRO A 222 -5.57 9.15 -7.55
N ILE A 223 -6.50 10.04 -7.94
CA ILE A 223 -7.74 10.29 -7.20
C ILE A 223 -8.61 9.03 -7.22
N LEU A 224 -8.86 8.48 -8.40
CA LEU A 224 -9.62 7.23 -8.57
C LEU A 224 -8.95 6.08 -7.83
N SER A 225 -7.64 5.91 -8.00
CA SER A 225 -6.85 4.91 -7.27
C SER A 225 -7.06 5.00 -5.76
N SER A 226 -7.05 6.21 -5.19
CA SER A 226 -7.23 6.43 -3.76
C SER A 226 -8.65 6.08 -3.28
N ILE A 227 -9.67 6.39 -4.10
CA ILE A 227 -11.06 5.99 -3.84
C ILE A 227 -11.17 4.45 -3.81
N PHE A 228 -10.56 3.76 -4.77
CA PHE A 228 -10.59 2.30 -4.84
C PHE A 228 -9.85 1.62 -3.70
N VAL A 229 -8.76 2.22 -3.21
CA VAL A 229 -8.09 1.78 -1.98
C VAL A 229 -9.06 1.83 -0.79
N LYS A 230 -9.79 2.94 -0.60
CA LYS A 230 -10.76 3.07 0.50
C LYS A 230 -11.93 2.09 0.38
N ILE A 231 -12.45 1.88 -0.83
CA ILE A 231 -13.50 0.88 -1.09
C ILE A 231 -12.99 -0.51 -0.70
N ARG A 232 -11.77 -0.87 -1.12
CA ARG A 232 -11.16 -2.16 -0.78
C ARG A 232 -10.98 -2.33 0.73
N GLU A 233 -10.50 -1.30 1.44
CA GLU A 233 -10.37 -1.33 2.90
C GLU A 233 -11.71 -1.60 3.59
N ASN A 234 -12.78 -0.91 3.18
CA ASN A 234 -14.11 -1.13 3.75
C ASN A 234 -14.61 -2.56 3.51
N LEU A 235 -14.42 -3.09 2.30
CA LEU A 235 -14.85 -4.46 1.97
C LEU A 235 -14.11 -5.52 2.78
N LEU A 236 -12.80 -5.35 2.95
CA LEU A 236 -11.98 -6.27 3.74
C LEU A 236 -12.27 -6.16 5.23
N TYR A 237 -12.56 -4.97 5.75
CA TYR A 237 -13.04 -4.80 7.11
C TYR A 237 -14.34 -5.58 7.35
N THR A 238 -15.32 -5.48 6.43
CA THR A 238 -16.55 -6.28 6.52
C THR A 238 -16.29 -7.79 6.47
N CYS A 239 -15.33 -8.22 5.64
CA CYS A 239 -14.91 -9.62 5.59
C CYS A 239 -14.29 -10.07 6.93
N ALA A 240 -13.36 -9.28 7.48
CA ALA A 240 -12.73 -9.55 8.76
C ALA A 240 -13.76 -9.62 9.90
N PHE A 241 -14.74 -8.72 9.91
CA PHE A 241 -15.79 -8.68 10.92
C PHE A 241 -16.61 -9.97 10.93
N LYS A 242 -17.00 -10.47 9.75
CA LYS A 242 -17.73 -11.74 9.63
C LYS A 242 -16.90 -12.93 10.10
N ILE A 243 -15.63 -12.98 9.71
CA ILE A 243 -14.71 -14.05 10.15
C ILE A 243 -14.58 -14.07 11.68
N VAL A 244 -14.40 -12.91 12.31
CA VAL A 244 -14.30 -12.81 13.77
C VAL A 244 -15.61 -13.26 14.45
N ASP A 245 -16.77 -12.82 13.94
CA ASP A 245 -18.07 -13.19 14.49
C ASP A 245 -18.33 -14.71 14.40
N GLU A 246 -17.95 -15.33 13.29
CA GLU A 246 -18.06 -16.79 13.12
C GLU A 246 -17.10 -17.56 14.04
N ASN A 247 -15.84 -17.14 14.14
CA ASN A 247 -14.87 -17.79 15.02
C ASN A 247 -15.30 -17.69 16.50
N GLU A 248 -15.86 -16.56 16.93
CA GLU A 248 -16.39 -16.41 18.29
C GLU A 248 -17.62 -17.28 18.57
N LYS A 249 -18.51 -17.46 17.59
CA LYS A 249 -19.65 -18.38 17.70
C LYS A 249 -19.20 -19.83 17.83
N GLU A 250 -18.21 -20.24 17.04
CA GLU A 250 -17.62 -21.58 17.14
C GLU A 250 -16.97 -21.80 18.52
N LEU A 251 -16.20 -20.82 19.01
CA LEU A 251 -15.63 -20.85 20.36
C LEU A 251 -16.70 -21.00 21.45
N ALA A 252 -17.81 -20.26 21.36
CA ALA A 252 -18.90 -20.35 22.31
C ALA A 252 -19.59 -21.71 22.26
N ALA A 253 -19.81 -22.26 21.06
CA ALA A 253 -20.44 -23.57 20.88
C ALA A 253 -19.59 -24.73 21.43
N GLU A 254 -18.26 -24.62 21.40
CA GLU A 254 -17.35 -25.63 21.98
C GLU A 254 -17.23 -25.54 23.50
N MET A 255 -17.66 -24.44 24.11
CA MET A 255 -17.66 -24.24 25.57
C MET A 255 -18.97 -24.69 26.26
N HIS A 256 -19.98 -25.06 25.48
CA HIS A 256 -21.30 -25.53 25.92
C HIS A 256 -21.50 -27.01 25.61
#